data_AF-A0A9Q3GJ91-F1
#
_entry.id   AF-A0A9Q3GJ91-F1
#
_cell.length_a   1.000
_cell.length_b   1.000
_cell.length_c   1.000
_cell.angle_alpha   90.00
_cell.angle_beta   90.00
_cell.angle_gamma   90.00
#
_symmetry.space_group_name_H-M   'P 1'
#
loop_
_entity.id
_entity.type
_entity.pdbx_description
1 polymer ?
#
loop_
_entity_poly.entity_id
_entity_poly.type
_entity_poly.pdbx_seq_one_letter_code
_entity_poly.pdbx_strand_id
1 'polypeptide(L)'
;MQSFSHLPQLRNGQLDLSKIQDAQLLKTKPNRGKGYTAGNSCITEVVIDKKPTNLLLDSGGFSSCVGIYFLKTCVPNFEYKLLPIDGIKFNSASSPMKALGIFETTVIFPHIDGNLRVTVEYVVMENCSSTHFILGNDYLIIQILIKKVSPVSLDLEKLKYEQLNEAEISLYLTDKQESELYALLYDQKEAFASDNEPLGANFGHEVDIILNIERPYPLLLRRPAYPESPKSRESLKIHIKELLDLEVIRNVGHNEEVEITTPVIVAWNNGKSRMAGDSTAMNTYTVPDRYPIPKIQIPLTQISQAVYIRTMDSRKGFHQNVVTQRERKYLRIIVYCGVYEYLRMHFGIKNEPSHFQRMMNEIFPEELSE
;
A
#
# COMPACT_ATOMS: atom_id res chain seq x y z
N MET A 1 -37.33 -16.29 4.92
CA MET A 1 -37.97 -15.31 5.85
C MET A 1 -37.82 -13.92 5.27
N GLN A 2 -38.83 -13.05 5.39
CA GLN A 2 -38.70 -11.62 5.03
C GLN A 2 -39.02 -10.78 6.27
N SER A 3 -38.16 -9.80 6.61
CA SER A 3 -38.43 -8.79 7.64
C SER A 3 -38.21 -7.39 7.07
N PHE A 4 -39.03 -6.43 7.48
CA PHE A 4 -38.85 -5.02 7.16
C PHE A 4 -38.16 -4.33 8.35
N SER A 5 -36.94 -3.82 8.15
CA SER A 5 -36.29 -2.89 9.06
C SER A 5 -35.79 -1.67 8.29
N HIS A 6 -35.98 -0.47 8.85
CA HIS A 6 -35.65 0.81 8.23
C HIS A 6 -34.44 1.49 8.89
N LEU A 7 -33.55 0.73 9.54
CA LEU A 7 -32.41 1.27 10.28
C LEU A 7 -31.09 0.70 9.73
N PRO A 8 -30.07 1.54 9.48
CA PRO A 8 -28.74 1.07 9.14
C PRO A 8 -28.11 0.39 10.36
N GLN A 9 -27.70 -0.87 10.23
CA GLN A 9 -26.94 -1.57 11.26
C GLN A 9 -25.56 -0.89 11.40
N LEU A 10 -25.24 -0.43 12.62
CA LEU A 10 -23.98 0.23 12.94
C LEU A 10 -22.85 -0.80 13.05
N ARG A 11 -21.72 -0.46 12.43
CA ARG A 11 -20.48 -1.24 12.32
C ARG A 11 -19.78 -1.31 13.68
N ASN A 12 -19.33 -2.49 14.11
CA ASN A 12 -18.31 -2.61 15.14
C ASN A 12 -17.04 -3.21 14.53
N GLY A 13 -15.95 -2.45 14.52
CA GLY A 13 -14.74 -2.68 13.72
C GLY A 13 -13.69 -3.61 14.34
N GLN A 14 -14.05 -4.47 15.28
CA GLN A 14 -13.12 -5.38 15.95
C GLN A 14 -13.61 -6.84 15.83
N LEU A 15 -13.29 -7.48 14.71
CA LEU A 15 -13.32 -8.94 14.60
C LEU A 15 -11.91 -9.46 14.87
N ASP A 16 -11.67 -9.91 16.10
CA ASP A 16 -10.38 -10.50 16.51
C ASP A 16 -10.15 -11.86 15.84
N LEU A 17 -9.28 -11.90 14.83
CA LEU A 17 -8.69 -13.13 14.32
C LEU A 17 -7.67 -13.65 15.36
N SER A 18 -8.08 -14.64 16.17
CA SER A 18 -7.23 -15.20 17.23
C SER A 18 -6.79 -16.67 17.00
N LYS A 19 -5.60 -16.97 17.57
CA LYS A 19 -4.64 -18.06 17.35
C LYS A 19 -5.15 -19.53 17.45
N ILE A 20 -4.33 -20.40 16.85
CA ILE A 20 -4.35 -21.87 16.58
C ILE A 20 -4.74 -22.83 17.73
N GLN A 21 -5.00 -22.38 18.96
CA GLN A 21 -5.06 -23.29 20.12
C GLN A 21 -6.37 -24.08 20.34
N ASP A 22 -7.46 -23.78 19.63
CA ASP A 22 -8.72 -24.53 19.76
C ASP A 22 -8.78 -25.83 18.91
N ALA A 23 -7.66 -26.21 18.28
CA ALA A 23 -7.54 -27.29 17.30
C ALA A 23 -7.55 -28.73 17.88
N GLN A 24 -8.11 -28.97 19.06
CA GLN A 24 -8.19 -30.34 19.62
C GLN A 24 -9.59 -30.95 19.69
N LEU A 25 -10.64 -30.28 19.23
CA LEU A 25 -12.02 -30.78 19.35
C LEU A 25 -12.65 -31.34 18.08
N LEU A 26 -11.99 -31.31 16.92
CA LEU A 26 -12.49 -31.95 15.70
C LEU A 26 -11.35 -32.62 14.92
N LYS A 27 -11.13 -33.93 15.16
CA LYS A 27 -10.52 -34.79 14.14
C LYS A 27 -11.57 -35.10 13.08
N THR A 28 -11.90 -34.16 12.21
CA THR A 28 -12.77 -34.43 11.06
C THR A 28 -11.94 -35.00 9.90
N LYS A 29 -11.65 -36.30 9.95
CA LYS A 29 -11.84 -37.06 8.70
C LYS A 29 -13.35 -37.00 8.43
N PRO A 30 -13.81 -36.62 7.24
CA PRO A 30 -15.24 -36.59 6.93
C PRO A 30 -15.82 -37.95 7.31
N ASN A 31 -16.80 -37.96 8.22
CA ASN A 31 -17.46 -39.18 8.64
C ASN A 31 -18.16 -39.79 7.40
N ARG A 32 -17.48 -40.76 6.79
CA ARG A 32 -18.04 -41.83 5.96
C ARG A 32 -19.11 -41.40 4.93
N GLY A 33 -18.71 -41.32 3.65
CA GLY A 33 -19.60 -41.67 2.53
C GLY A 33 -20.41 -40.56 1.86
N LYS A 34 -19.90 -39.32 1.69
CA LYS A 34 -20.54 -38.29 0.83
C LYS A 34 -19.56 -37.48 -0.02
N GLY A 35 -18.58 -38.15 -0.62
CA GLY A 35 -17.75 -37.54 -1.68
C GLY A 35 -18.52 -37.19 -2.96
N TYR A 36 -19.78 -37.62 -3.11
CA TYR A 36 -20.60 -37.44 -4.30
C TYR A 36 -21.69 -36.34 -4.18
N THR A 37 -21.78 -35.62 -3.05
CA THR A 37 -22.67 -34.45 -2.88
C THR A 37 -21.93 -33.13 -3.05
N ALA A 38 -20.89 -33.11 -3.89
CA ALA A 38 -20.34 -31.87 -4.43
C ALA A 38 -21.45 -31.15 -5.23
N GLY A 39 -22.18 -30.24 -4.58
CA GLY A 39 -23.07 -29.28 -5.25
C GLY A 39 -24.57 -29.28 -4.86
N ASN A 40 -25.09 -30.23 -4.07
CA ASN A 40 -26.55 -30.38 -3.90
C ASN A 40 -27.10 -30.20 -2.46
N SER A 41 -26.31 -29.71 -1.50
CA SER A 41 -26.83 -29.36 -0.18
C SER A 41 -26.14 -28.13 0.40
N CYS A 42 -26.94 -27.12 0.78
CA CYS A 42 -26.45 -25.90 1.44
C CYS A 42 -26.15 -26.10 2.94
N ILE A 43 -25.89 -27.35 3.38
CA ILE A 43 -25.68 -27.70 4.79
C ILE A 43 -24.19 -27.97 5.00
N THR A 44 -23.61 -27.34 6.03
CA THR A 44 -22.21 -27.52 6.44
C THR A 44 -22.10 -27.73 7.94
N GLU A 45 -21.03 -28.38 8.39
CA GLU A 45 -20.73 -28.59 9.79
C GLU A 45 -19.81 -27.45 10.29
N VAL A 46 -20.15 -26.84 11.42
CA VAL A 46 -19.42 -25.74 12.06
C VAL A 46 -19.24 -26.03 13.55
N VAL A 47 -18.38 -25.28 14.22
CA VAL A 47 -18.29 -25.30 15.68
C VAL A 47 -18.95 -24.06 16.24
N ILE A 48 -19.95 -24.26 17.10
CA ILE A 48 -20.62 -23.22 17.88
C ILE A 48 -20.54 -23.65 19.34
N ASP A 49 -20.11 -22.76 20.23
CA ASP A 49 -19.92 -23.04 21.67
C ASP A 49 -19.14 -24.35 21.96
N LYS A 50 -18.05 -24.55 21.20
CA LYS A 50 -17.17 -25.73 21.27
C LYS A 50 -17.84 -27.07 20.90
N LYS A 51 -19.05 -27.05 20.33
CA LYS A 51 -19.75 -28.24 19.83
C LYS A 51 -19.87 -28.26 18.31
N PRO A 52 -19.63 -29.40 17.65
CA PRO A 52 -19.95 -29.58 16.23
C PRO A 52 -21.45 -29.47 16.00
N THR A 53 -21.86 -28.62 15.07
CA THR A 53 -23.25 -28.27 14.82
C THR A 53 -23.51 -28.10 13.33
N ASN A 54 -24.68 -28.51 12.86
CA ASN A 54 -25.07 -28.32 11.47
C ASN A 54 -25.64 -26.92 11.23
N LEU A 55 -25.14 -26.28 10.18
CA LEU A 55 -25.51 -24.95 9.71
C LEU A 55 -26.05 -25.05 8.27
N LEU A 56 -27.21 -24.46 8.02
CA LEU A 56 -27.81 -24.30 6.71
C LEU A 56 -27.52 -22.89 6.18
N LEU A 57 -26.98 -22.80 4.97
CA LEU A 57 -26.82 -21.57 4.21
C LEU A 57 -28.10 -21.34 3.39
N ASP A 58 -28.86 -20.29 3.68
CA ASP A 58 -30.14 -20.02 3.03
C ASP A 58 -30.20 -18.59 2.47
N SER A 59 -30.01 -18.47 1.15
CA SER A 59 -30.12 -17.19 0.44
C SER A 59 -31.57 -16.66 0.33
N GLY A 60 -32.57 -17.45 0.73
CA GLY A 60 -33.97 -17.02 0.84
C GLY A 60 -34.34 -16.51 2.24
N GLY A 61 -33.43 -16.63 3.22
CA GLY A 61 -33.56 -16.03 4.53
C GLY A 61 -33.09 -14.58 4.49
N PHE A 62 -33.94 -13.61 4.84
CA PHE A 62 -33.49 -12.22 5.01
C PHE A 62 -32.53 -12.09 6.19
N SER A 63 -32.83 -12.76 7.31
CA SER A 63 -32.02 -12.76 8.53
C SER A 63 -31.56 -14.16 8.93
N SER A 64 -30.45 -14.23 9.63
CA SER A 64 -29.92 -15.40 10.29
C SER A 64 -30.80 -15.73 11.49
N CYS A 65 -31.23 -16.98 11.61
CA CYS A 65 -32.18 -17.39 12.63
C CYS A 65 -31.97 -18.83 13.11
N VAL A 66 -32.52 -19.14 14.28
CA VAL A 66 -32.46 -20.48 14.88
C VAL A 66 -33.73 -20.77 15.67
N GLY A 67 -34.20 -22.01 15.64
CA GLY A 67 -35.34 -22.44 16.45
C GLY A 67 -34.94 -22.63 17.92
N ILE A 68 -35.79 -22.21 18.85
CA ILE A 68 -35.51 -22.28 20.29
C ILE A 68 -35.17 -23.69 20.77
N TYR A 69 -35.91 -24.71 20.31
CA TYR A 69 -35.68 -26.09 20.72
C TYR A 69 -34.31 -26.61 20.28
N PHE A 70 -33.88 -26.24 19.08
CA PHE A 70 -32.58 -26.61 18.54
C PHE A 70 -31.44 -25.82 19.19
N LEU A 71 -31.64 -24.52 19.45
CA LEU A 71 -30.66 -23.71 20.16
C LEU A 71 -30.38 -24.27 21.56
N LYS A 72 -31.42 -24.72 22.27
CA LYS A 72 -31.31 -25.29 23.61
C LYS A 72 -30.48 -26.59 23.65
N THR A 73 -30.49 -27.40 22.59
CA THR A 73 -29.66 -28.62 22.53
C THR A 73 -28.19 -28.29 22.27
N CYS A 74 -27.93 -27.25 21.48
CA CYS A 74 -26.59 -26.81 21.13
C CYS A 74 -25.94 -26.05 22.28
N VAL A 75 -26.62 -25.03 22.80
CA VAL A 75 -26.15 -24.09 23.82
C VAL A 75 -27.09 -24.13 25.03
N PRO A 76 -26.83 -25.02 26.02
CA PRO A 76 -27.61 -25.06 27.24
C PRO A 76 -27.47 -23.72 27.97
N ASN A 77 -28.60 -23.16 28.40
CA ASN A 77 -28.68 -21.86 29.08
C ASN A 77 -28.48 -20.62 28.17
N PHE A 78 -28.74 -20.71 26.86
CA PHE A 78 -28.69 -19.52 25.99
C PHE A 78 -29.57 -18.35 26.48
N GLU A 79 -30.58 -18.64 27.31
CA GLU A 79 -31.57 -17.68 27.82
C GLU A 79 -30.93 -16.49 28.55
N TYR A 80 -29.76 -16.64 29.19
CA TYR A 80 -29.05 -15.52 29.84
C TYR A 80 -28.26 -14.64 28.86
N LYS A 81 -28.05 -15.11 27.61
CA LYS A 81 -27.38 -14.38 26.53
C LYS A 81 -28.37 -13.73 25.56
N LEU A 82 -29.67 -13.87 25.81
CA LEU A 82 -30.69 -13.41 24.90
C LEU A 82 -30.87 -11.89 25.03
N LEU A 83 -30.57 -11.18 23.95
CA LEU A 83 -30.79 -9.73 23.84
C LEU A 83 -32.25 -9.46 23.42
N PRO A 84 -32.86 -8.35 23.87
CA PRO A 84 -34.22 -8.00 23.51
C PRO A 84 -34.33 -7.71 22.01
N ILE A 85 -35.49 -8.04 21.42
CA ILE A 85 -35.84 -7.70 20.04
C ILE A 85 -37.21 -7.01 20.04
N ASP A 86 -37.27 -5.75 19.63
CA ASP A 86 -38.51 -4.97 19.62
C ASP A 86 -38.89 -4.54 18.20
N GLY A 87 -40.19 -4.65 17.90
CA GLY A 87 -40.81 -4.01 16.73
C GLY A 87 -40.63 -4.71 15.37
N ILE A 88 -39.97 -5.87 15.30
CA ILE A 88 -39.74 -6.57 14.01
C ILE A 88 -40.70 -7.74 13.83
N LYS A 89 -41.41 -7.76 12.68
CA LYS A 89 -42.27 -8.88 12.26
C LYS A 89 -41.50 -9.81 11.33
N PHE A 90 -41.50 -11.10 11.64
CA PHE A 90 -40.91 -12.14 10.81
C PHE A 90 -42.00 -13.01 10.20
N ASN A 91 -41.85 -13.37 8.92
CA ASN A 91 -42.74 -14.31 8.23
C ASN A 91 -41.94 -15.40 7.52
N SER A 92 -42.48 -16.62 7.52
CA SER A 92 -42.00 -17.73 6.68
C SER A 92 -43.18 -18.33 5.92
N ALA A 93 -43.06 -18.41 4.59
CA ALA A 93 -44.13 -18.89 3.70
C ALA A 93 -45.52 -18.31 4.06
N SER A 94 -45.58 -16.99 4.25
CA SER A 94 -46.78 -16.23 4.62
C SER A 94 -47.38 -16.53 6.01
N SER A 95 -46.70 -17.32 6.85
CA SER A 95 -47.06 -17.54 8.25
C SER A 95 -46.24 -16.65 9.19
N PRO A 96 -46.87 -16.00 10.19
CA PRO A 96 -46.16 -15.16 11.14
C PRO A 96 -45.27 -16.01 12.06
N MET A 97 -44.08 -15.49 12.34
CA MET A 97 -43.10 -16.10 13.22
C MET A 97 -42.84 -15.20 14.42
N LYS A 98 -42.82 -15.81 15.62
CA LYS A 98 -42.58 -15.12 16.87
C LYS A 98 -41.08 -15.19 17.22
N ALA A 99 -40.43 -14.02 17.17
CA ALA A 99 -39.07 -13.84 17.63
C ALA A 99 -39.07 -13.64 19.15
N LEU A 100 -38.13 -14.28 19.83
CA LEU A 100 -37.97 -14.22 21.28
C LEU A 100 -36.84 -13.28 21.70
N GLY A 101 -35.85 -13.09 20.84
CA GLY A 101 -34.68 -12.25 21.09
C GLY A 101 -33.56 -12.51 20.10
N ILE A 102 -32.45 -11.82 20.28
CA ILE A 102 -31.22 -11.98 19.50
C ILE A 102 -30.21 -12.75 20.32
N PHE A 103 -29.63 -13.78 19.71
CA PHE A 103 -28.56 -14.59 20.28
C PHE A 103 -27.30 -14.38 19.45
N GLU A 104 -26.31 -13.69 20.02
CA GLU A 104 -25.00 -13.51 19.39
C GLU A 104 -24.08 -14.69 19.72
N THR A 105 -23.44 -15.26 18.70
CA THR A 105 -22.44 -16.31 18.90
C THR A 105 -21.36 -16.31 17.83
N THR A 106 -20.20 -16.88 18.16
CA THR A 106 -19.13 -17.11 17.19
C THR A 106 -19.30 -18.46 16.53
N VAL A 107 -19.44 -18.45 15.21
CA VAL A 107 -19.46 -19.60 14.33
C VAL A 107 -18.06 -19.84 13.78
N ILE A 108 -17.54 -21.04 13.97
CA ILE A 108 -16.20 -21.42 13.50
C ILE A 108 -16.35 -22.41 12.34
N PHE A 109 -15.87 -22.03 11.17
CA PHE A 109 -15.78 -22.89 10.00
C PHE A 109 -14.39 -23.56 9.99
N PRO A 110 -14.32 -24.89 10.20
CA PRO A 110 -13.05 -25.61 10.12
C PRO A 110 -12.55 -25.65 8.67
N HIS A 111 -11.30 -25.22 8.44
CA HIS A 111 -10.66 -25.28 7.13
C HIS A 111 -9.16 -25.67 7.28
N ILE A 112 -8.60 -26.28 6.23
CA ILE A 112 -7.27 -26.91 6.25
C ILE A 112 -6.16 -25.88 6.52
N ASP A 113 -6.30 -24.67 5.96
CA ASP A 113 -5.30 -23.59 6.07
C ASP A 113 -5.52 -22.63 7.26
N GLY A 114 -6.47 -22.95 8.14
CA GLY A 114 -6.84 -22.11 9.28
C GLY A 114 -8.35 -21.94 9.39
N ASN A 115 -8.85 -21.73 10.61
CA ASN A 115 -10.29 -21.65 10.86
C ASN A 115 -10.82 -20.24 10.56
N LEU A 116 -11.95 -20.15 9.85
CA LEU A 116 -12.69 -18.91 9.72
C LEU A 116 -13.62 -18.75 10.93
N ARG A 117 -13.40 -17.72 11.75
CA ARG A 117 -14.23 -17.39 12.91
C ARG A 117 -15.10 -16.19 12.58
N VAL A 118 -16.40 -16.31 12.82
CA VAL A 118 -17.33 -15.23 12.49
C VAL A 118 -18.37 -15.07 13.58
N THR A 119 -18.51 -13.85 14.09
CA THR A 119 -19.58 -13.50 15.02
C THR A 119 -20.87 -13.26 14.23
N VAL A 120 -21.94 -13.95 14.60
CA VAL A 120 -23.24 -13.87 13.93
C VAL A 120 -24.32 -13.65 14.97
N GLU A 121 -25.23 -12.73 14.67
CA GLU A 121 -26.46 -12.51 15.43
C GLU A 121 -27.57 -13.40 14.87
N TYR A 122 -28.13 -14.28 15.69
CA TYR A 122 -29.25 -15.13 15.32
C TYR A 122 -30.53 -14.65 15.97
N VAL A 123 -31.57 -14.46 15.16
CA VAL A 123 -32.92 -14.25 15.70
C VAL A 123 -33.46 -15.60 16.20
N VAL A 124 -33.75 -15.67 17.49
CA VAL A 124 -34.30 -16.89 18.11
C VAL A 124 -35.79 -16.94 17.89
N MET A 125 -36.25 -18.01 17.23
CA MET A 125 -37.64 -18.18 16.83
C MET A 125 -38.33 -19.24 17.69
N GLU A 126 -39.49 -18.90 18.24
CA GLU A 126 -40.31 -19.84 19.03
C GLU A 126 -40.90 -20.95 18.14
N ASN A 127 -41.44 -20.55 16.99
CA ASN A 127 -42.23 -21.42 16.11
C ASN A 127 -41.44 -21.94 14.90
N CYS A 128 -40.12 -22.13 15.04
CA CYS A 128 -39.27 -22.65 13.97
C CYS A 128 -38.93 -24.13 14.23
N SER A 129 -39.31 -25.00 13.29
CA SER A 129 -39.07 -26.44 13.35
C SER A 129 -37.70 -26.86 12.79
N SER A 130 -36.88 -25.91 12.34
CA SER A 130 -35.55 -26.19 11.81
C SER A 130 -34.64 -26.81 12.88
N THR A 131 -33.95 -27.89 12.49
CA THR A 131 -32.89 -28.55 13.28
C THR A 131 -31.50 -28.07 12.90
N HIS A 132 -31.39 -26.86 12.34
CA HIS A 132 -30.16 -26.26 11.87
C HIS A 132 -30.13 -24.78 12.29
N PHE A 133 -28.92 -24.25 12.53
CA PHE A 133 -28.73 -22.81 12.46
C PHE A 133 -28.92 -22.39 11.00
N ILE A 134 -29.67 -21.32 10.74
CA ILE A 134 -29.89 -20.81 9.39
C ILE A 134 -29.12 -19.51 9.24
N LEU A 135 -28.20 -19.48 8.29
CA LEU A 135 -27.42 -18.30 7.93
C LEU A 135 -28.10 -17.60 6.74
N GLY A 136 -28.63 -16.40 6.98
CA GLY A 136 -29.40 -15.64 6.02
C GLY A 136 -28.57 -14.63 5.21
N ASN A 137 -29.27 -13.79 4.45
CA ASN A 137 -28.68 -12.75 3.60
C ASN A 137 -28.10 -11.58 4.39
N ASP A 138 -28.59 -11.30 5.60
CA ASP A 138 -27.92 -10.40 6.55
C ASP A 138 -26.44 -10.74 6.68
N TYR A 139 -26.11 -12.03 6.62
CA TYR A 139 -24.74 -12.52 6.58
C TYR A 139 -24.17 -12.66 5.15
N LEU A 140 -24.93 -13.18 4.18
CA LEU A 140 -24.41 -13.41 2.83
C LEU A 140 -24.10 -12.12 2.06
N ILE A 141 -24.80 -11.01 2.33
CA ILE A 141 -24.50 -9.69 1.75
C ILE A 141 -23.18 -9.15 2.31
N ILE A 142 -22.87 -9.39 3.58
CA ILE A 142 -21.55 -9.09 4.18
C ILE A 142 -20.45 -9.89 3.46
N GLN A 143 -20.74 -11.12 3.03
CA GLN A 143 -19.82 -11.93 2.24
C GLN A 143 -19.74 -11.57 0.76
N ILE A 144 -20.68 -10.87 0.12
CA ILE A 144 -20.46 -10.35 -1.25
C ILE A 144 -19.43 -9.19 -1.23
N LEU A 145 -19.32 -8.48 -0.11
CA LEU A 145 -18.23 -7.54 0.17
C LEU A 145 -16.90 -8.24 0.51
N ILE A 146 -16.92 -9.47 1.04
CA ILE A 146 -15.70 -10.22 1.42
C ILE A 146 -15.27 -11.25 0.35
N LYS A 147 -16.16 -11.73 -0.54
CA LYS A 147 -15.89 -12.74 -1.58
C LYS A 147 -15.65 -12.16 -2.97
N LYS A 148 -15.76 -10.85 -3.15
CA LYS A 148 -15.07 -10.15 -4.26
C LYS A 148 -13.57 -9.99 -4.01
N VAL A 149 -13.04 -10.68 -3.00
CA VAL A 149 -11.63 -10.68 -2.66
C VAL A 149 -11.00 -12.00 -3.10
N SER A 150 -10.60 -12.08 -4.38
CA SER A 150 -9.32 -12.69 -4.70
C SER A 150 -8.22 -11.97 -3.90
N PRO A 151 -7.13 -12.62 -3.45
CA PRO A 151 -6.01 -11.92 -2.83
C PRO A 151 -5.53 -10.71 -3.66
N VAL A 152 -5.63 -10.81 -4.99
CA VAL A 152 -5.34 -9.70 -5.93
C VAL A 152 -6.31 -8.52 -5.77
N SER A 153 -7.59 -8.75 -5.49
CA SER A 153 -8.60 -7.70 -5.31
C SER A 153 -8.57 -7.00 -3.94
N LEU A 154 -8.10 -7.66 -2.87
CA LEU A 154 -7.89 -6.94 -1.59
C LEU A 154 -6.75 -5.94 -1.76
N ASP A 155 -5.70 -6.35 -2.44
CA ASP A 155 -4.52 -5.52 -2.65
C ASP A 155 -4.80 -4.42 -3.70
N LEU A 156 -5.62 -4.69 -4.72
CA LEU A 156 -6.12 -3.67 -5.65
C LEU A 156 -6.99 -2.62 -4.94
N GLU A 157 -7.89 -3.02 -4.04
CA GLU A 157 -8.67 -2.05 -3.26
C GLU A 157 -7.79 -1.25 -2.30
N LYS A 158 -6.81 -1.88 -1.64
CA LYS A 158 -5.81 -1.15 -0.86
C LYS A 158 -5.03 -0.16 -1.72
N LEU A 159 -4.54 -0.57 -2.89
CA LEU A 159 -3.83 0.31 -3.81
C LEU A 159 -4.72 1.49 -4.25
N LYS A 160 -6.00 1.25 -4.54
CA LYS A 160 -6.99 2.31 -4.83
C LYS A 160 -7.14 3.32 -3.70
N TYR A 161 -7.35 2.84 -2.47
CA TYR A 161 -7.69 3.70 -1.34
C TYR A 161 -6.49 4.32 -0.63
N GLU A 162 -5.34 3.65 -0.61
CA GLU A 162 -4.15 4.09 0.13
C GLU A 162 -3.16 4.83 -0.77
N GLN A 163 -2.98 4.41 -2.03
CA GLN A 163 -1.93 4.95 -2.92
C GLN A 163 -2.46 5.81 -4.05
N LEU A 164 -3.65 5.50 -4.59
CA LEU A 164 -4.23 6.19 -5.75
C LEU A 164 -5.40 7.12 -5.40
N ASN A 165 -5.67 7.38 -4.12
CA ASN A 165 -6.80 8.22 -3.72
C ASN A 165 -6.67 9.68 -4.19
N GLU A 166 -5.44 10.15 -4.42
CA GLU A 166 -5.16 11.46 -5.00
C GLU A 166 -5.04 11.44 -6.54
N ALA A 167 -5.13 10.27 -7.17
CA ALA A 167 -4.97 10.14 -8.62
C ALA A 167 -6.24 10.64 -9.34
N GLU A 168 -6.06 11.60 -10.25
CA GLU A 168 -7.14 12.10 -11.11
C GLU A 168 -7.38 11.14 -12.28
N ILE A 169 -8.29 10.19 -12.10
CA ILE A 169 -8.71 9.26 -13.15
C ILE A 169 -9.85 9.88 -13.95
N SER A 170 -9.77 9.77 -15.28
CA SER A 170 -10.76 10.34 -16.18
C SER A 170 -12.14 9.71 -16.01
N LEU A 171 -13.18 10.55 -15.88
CA LEU A 171 -14.58 10.13 -15.83
C LEU A 171 -15.12 9.55 -17.14
N TYR A 172 -14.33 9.62 -18.22
CA TYR A 172 -14.71 9.08 -19.53
C TYR A 172 -14.33 7.62 -19.72
N LEU A 173 -13.64 7.01 -18.75
CA LEU A 173 -13.34 5.59 -18.77
C LEU A 173 -14.60 4.77 -18.47
N THR A 174 -14.78 3.68 -19.20
CA THR A 174 -15.78 2.65 -18.85
C THR A 174 -15.32 1.85 -17.63
N ASP A 175 -16.26 1.28 -16.86
CA ASP A 175 -15.94 0.43 -15.70
C ASP A 175 -14.91 -0.68 -16.01
N LYS A 176 -14.96 -1.20 -17.25
CA LYS A 176 -14.01 -2.20 -17.73
C LYS A 176 -12.61 -1.62 -17.90
N GLN A 177 -12.48 -0.48 -18.57
CA GLN A 177 -11.19 0.19 -18.80
C GLN A 177 -10.59 0.69 -17.50
N GLU A 178 -11.41 1.20 -16.59
CA GLU A 178 -10.99 1.59 -15.25
C GLU A 178 -10.43 0.37 -14.50
N SER A 179 -11.14 -0.77 -14.55
CA SER A 179 -10.65 -2.01 -13.93
C SER A 179 -9.34 -2.51 -14.53
N GLU A 180 -9.18 -2.44 -15.86
CA GLU A 180 -7.94 -2.79 -16.57
C GLU A 180 -6.78 -1.85 -16.19
N LEU A 181 -7.04 -0.54 -16.05
CA LEU A 181 -6.05 0.43 -15.61
C LEU A 181 -5.53 0.11 -14.21
N TYR A 182 -6.42 -0.17 -13.25
CA TYR A 182 -5.98 -0.53 -11.91
C TYR A 182 -5.23 -1.84 -11.86
N ALA A 183 -5.63 -2.83 -12.66
CA ALA A 183 -4.89 -4.09 -12.79
C ALA A 183 -3.47 -3.85 -13.28
N LEU A 184 -3.30 -2.97 -14.28
CA LEU A 184 -1.98 -2.58 -14.79
C LEU A 184 -1.15 -1.85 -13.72
N LEU A 185 -1.73 -0.89 -13.00
CA LEU A 185 -1.03 -0.16 -11.95
C LEU A 185 -0.60 -1.06 -10.79
N TYR A 186 -1.42 -2.07 -10.48
CA TYR A 186 -1.08 -3.06 -9.46
C TYR A 186 0.03 -4.01 -9.91
N ASP A 187 -0.03 -4.48 -11.15
CA ASP A 187 1.01 -5.34 -11.74
C ASP A 187 2.36 -4.61 -11.80
N GLN A 188 2.33 -3.31 -12.12
CA GLN A 188 3.51 -2.46 -12.26
C GLN A 188 3.79 -1.61 -11.01
N LYS A 189 3.29 -2.01 -9.83
CA LYS A 189 3.39 -1.21 -8.59
C LYS A 189 4.83 -0.88 -8.18
N GLU A 190 5.79 -1.74 -8.51
CA GLU A 190 7.22 -1.56 -8.20
C GLU A 190 7.86 -0.43 -9.02
N ALA A 191 7.27 -0.06 -10.16
CA ALA A 191 7.74 1.07 -10.96
C ALA A 191 7.39 2.43 -10.34
N PHE A 192 6.44 2.46 -9.39
CA PHE A 192 5.97 3.68 -8.74
C PHE A 192 6.60 3.84 -7.36
N ALA A 193 7.05 5.05 -7.05
CA ALA A 193 7.56 5.37 -5.73
C ALA A 193 6.43 5.34 -4.69
N SER A 194 6.69 4.70 -3.54
CA SER A 194 5.76 4.64 -2.41
C SER A 194 6.29 5.49 -1.24
N ASP A 195 5.47 5.68 -0.20
CA ASP A 195 5.89 6.37 1.03
C ASP A 195 7.02 5.61 1.77
N ASN A 196 7.02 4.27 1.67
CA ASN A 196 8.02 3.42 2.32
C ASN A 196 9.30 3.31 1.49
N GLU A 197 9.18 3.32 0.16
CA GLU A 197 10.31 3.24 -0.78
C GLU A 197 10.24 4.43 -1.76
N PRO A 198 10.57 5.63 -1.29
CA PRO A 198 10.40 6.86 -2.07
C PRO A 198 11.49 7.06 -3.14
N LEU A 199 12.53 6.22 -3.15
CA LEU A 199 13.74 6.37 -3.97
C LEU A 199 14.25 5.01 -4.45
N GLY A 200 14.26 4.82 -5.78
CA GLY A 200 14.97 3.71 -6.42
C GLY A 200 16.49 3.92 -6.46
N ALA A 201 17.22 2.94 -6.99
CA ALA A 201 18.66 3.03 -7.23
C ALA A 201 19.01 2.42 -8.60
N ASN A 202 19.74 3.17 -9.41
CA ASN A 202 20.18 2.74 -10.74
C ASN A 202 21.50 1.96 -10.61
N PHE A 203 21.39 0.66 -10.37
CA PHE A 203 22.56 -0.23 -10.25
C PHE A 203 23.25 -0.42 -11.61
N GLY A 204 24.58 -0.47 -11.62
CA GLY A 204 25.38 -0.67 -12.83
C GLY A 204 25.64 0.60 -13.65
N HIS A 205 25.05 1.73 -13.26
CA HIS A 205 25.31 3.05 -13.84
C HIS A 205 25.79 4.02 -12.76
N GLU A 206 26.67 3.55 -11.87
CA GLU A 206 27.28 4.39 -10.84
C GLU A 206 28.04 5.57 -11.47
N VAL A 207 27.95 6.73 -10.82
CA VAL A 207 28.55 7.96 -11.34
C VAL A 207 29.98 8.11 -10.86
N ASP A 208 30.88 8.17 -11.83
CA ASP A 208 32.28 8.54 -11.64
C ASP A 208 32.48 10.03 -11.86
N ILE A 209 33.30 10.66 -11.01
CA ILE A 209 33.59 12.09 -11.05
C ILE A 209 35.09 12.27 -11.26
N ILE A 210 35.44 12.67 -12.48
CA ILE A 210 36.83 12.88 -12.88
C ILE A 210 37.15 14.37 -12.79
N LEU A 211 38.18 14.70 -12.03
CA LEU A 211 38.71 16.07 -11.94
C LEU A 211 39.87 16.26 -12.91
N ASN A 212 40.03 17.47 -13.42
CA ASN A 212 41.15 17.89 -14.26
C ASN A 212 42.34 18.43 -13.44
N ILE A 213 42.33 18.20 -12.13
CA ILE A 213 43.33 18.65 -11.17
C ILE A 213 43.68 17.51 -10.22
N GLU A 214 44.89 17.58 -9.66
CA GLU A 214 45.37 16.67 -8.63
C GLU A 214 45.59 17.40 -7.30
N ARG A 215 45.88 16.64 -6.23
CA ARG A 215 46.24 17.23 -4.93
C ARG A 215 47.57 17.99 -5.04
N PRO A 216 47.74 19.12 -4.34
CA PRO A 216 46.77 19.76 -3.45
C PRO A 216 45.68 20.54 -4.22
N TYR A 217 44.43 20.44 -3.75
CA TYR A 217 43.31 21.12 -4.38
C TYR A 217 43.31 22.64 -4.12
N PRO A 218 42.80 23.46 -5.06
CA PRO A 218 42.72 24.90 -4.90
C PRO A 218 41.72 25.30 -3.80
N LEU A 219 41.99 26.43 -3.15
CA LEU A 219 41.14 26.97 -2.07
C LEU A 219 39.69 27.20 -2.50
N LEU A 220 39.44 27.39 -3.79
CA LEU A 220 38.10 27.55 -4.34
C LEU A 220 37.22 26.30 -4.12
N LEU A 221 37.81 25.12 -3.99
CA LEU A 221 37.12 23.88 -3.66
C LEU A 221 36.95 23.67 -2.14
N ARG A 222 37.49 24.55 -1.30
CA ARG A 222 37.42 24.46 0.16
C ARG A 222 36.83 25.72 0.74
N ARG A 223 35.58 26.01 0.38
CA ARG A 223 34.88 27.21 0.85
C ARG A 223 34.21 26.94 2.19
N PRO A 224 34.20 27.92 3.12
CA PRO A 224 33.46 27.79 4.38
C PRO A 224 31.95 27.81 4.13
N ALA A 225 31.17 27.34 5.11
CA ALA A 225 29.72 27.48 5.09
C ALA A 225 29.32 28.96 4.90
N TYR A 226 28.28 29.20 4.12
CA TYR A 226 27.74 30.55 4.02
C TYR A 226 27.06 30.97 5.34
N PRO A 227 27.11 32.27 5.71
CA PRO A 227 26.33 32.78 6.82
C PRO A 227 24.82 32.65 6.55
N GLU A 228 24.13 31.94 7.42
CA GLU A 228 22.70 31.67 7.28
C GLU A 228 21.84 32.39 8.32
N SER A 229 20.70 32.92 7.86
CA SER A 229 19.67 33.52 8.73
C SER A 229 19.04 32.48 9.66
N PRO A 230 18.44 32.86 10.81
CA PRO A 230 17.76 31.90 11.69
C PRO A 230 16.72 31.04 10.97
N LYS A 231 15.92 31.66 10.09
CA LYS A 231 14.91 30.98 9.27
C LYS A 231 15.54 29.97 8.29
N SER A 232 16.65 30.34 7.65
CA SER A 232 17.39 29.43 6.75
C SER A 232 17.99 28.25 7.53
N ARG A 233 18.48 28.49 8.76
CA ARG A 233 19.05 27.43 9.60
C ARG A 233 18.02 26.37 9.99
N GLU A 234 16.81 26.77 10.32
CA GLU A 234 15.69 25.85 10.60
C GLU A 234 15.33 25.03 9.37
N SER A 235 15.18 25.69 8.22
CA SER A 235 14.94 25.03 6.93
C SER A 235 16.04 24.02 6.58
N LEU A 236 17.32 24.39 6.71
CA LEU A 236 18.45 23.49 6.46
C LEU A 236 18.43 22.26 7.36
N LYS A 237 18.06 22.41 8.64
CA LYS A 237 17.92 21.26 9.54
C LYS A 237 16.88 20.26 9.04
N ILE A 238 15.76 20.77 8.55
CA ILE A 238 14.69 19.93 7.98
C ILE A 238 15.21 19.20 6.73
N HIS A 239 15.77 19.94 5.76
CA HIS A 239 16.31 19.35 4.53
C HIS A 239 17.42 18.33 4.78
N ILE A 240 18.36 18.64 5.67
CA ILE A 240 19.45 17.72 6.03
C ILE A 240 18.90 16.45 6.67
N LYS A 241 17.92 16.58 7.58
CA LYS A 241 17.28 15.42 8.20
C LYS A 241 16.58 14.55 7.15
N GLU A 242 15.79 15.15 6.27
CA GLU A 242 15.14 14.44 5.17
C GLU A 242 16.14 13.70 4.28
N LEU A 243 17.26 14.34 3.92
CA LEU A 243 18.29 13.69 3.09
C LEU A 243 19.05 12.57 3.83
N LEU A 244 19.20 12.66 5.15
CA LEU A 244 19.76 11.58 5.97
C LEU A 244 18.78 10.40 6.07
N ASP A 245 17.51 10.68 6.35
CA ASP A 245 16.45 9.67 6.46
C ASP A 245 16.25 8.91 5.14
N LEU A 246 16.52 9.58 4.00
CA LEU A 246 16.48 9.00 2.65
C LEU A 246 17.80 8.35 2.19
N GLU A 247 18.82 8.33 3.04
CA GLU A 247 20.17 7.84 2.72
C GLU A 247 20.78 8.47 1.45
N VAL A 248 20.43 9.74 1.19
CA VAL A 248 21.01 10.53 0.10
C VAL A 248 22.34 11.13 0.52
N ILE A 249 22.45 11.50 1.79
CA ILE A 249 23.68 11.99 2.40
C ILE A 249 24.03 11.17 3.64
N ARG A 250 25.30 11.24 4.03
CA ARG A 250 25.78 10.77 5.34
C ARG A 250 26.62 11.84 6.03
N ASN A 251 26.76 11.72 7.34
CA ASN A 251 27.78 12.46 8.08
C ASN A 251 29.19 12.02 7.64
N VAL A 252 30.09 12.98 7.48
CA VAL A 252 31.52 12.68 7.31
C VAL A 252 32.08 12.23 8.66
N GLY A 253 32.78 11.09 8.70
CA GLY A 253 33.31 10.51 9.93
C GLY A 253 34.43 11.34 10.54
N HIS A 254 34.62 11.21 11.86
CA HIS A 254 35.62 11.97 12.63
C HIS A 254 37.07 11.82 12.12
N ASN A 255 37.39 10.69 11.47
CA ASN A 255 38.73 10.40 10.96
C ASN A 255 38.85 10.63 9.44
N GLU A 256 37.81 11.15 8.78
CA GLU A 256 37.84 11.40 7.34
C GLU A 256 38.33 12.83 7.04
N GLU A 257 39.41 12.94 6.27
CA GLU A 257 39.96 14.24 5.87
C GLU A 257 39.02 14.98 4.92
N VAL A 258 38.71 16.23 5.24
CA VAL A 258 37.85 17.09 4.41
C VAL A 258 38.70 18.10 3.63
N GLU A 259 38.96 17.79 2.36
CA GLU A 259 39.74 18.65 1.46
C GLU A 259 38.88 19.49 0.51
N ILE A 260 37.70 18.96 0.13
CA ILE A 260 36.76 19.58 -0.80
C ILE A 260 35.42 19.74 -0.09
N THR A 261 34.85 20.94 -0.17
CA THR A 261 33.54 21.29 0.38
C THR A 261 32.81 22.29 -0.51
N THR A 262 31.56 21.96 -0.80
CA THR A 262 30.61 22.83 -1.49
C THR A 262 29.71 23.52 -0.46
N PRO A 263 29.73 24.86 -0.35
CA PRO A 263 28.86 25.56 0.57
C PRO A 263 27.43 25.56 0.03
N VAL A 264 26.47 25.52 0.95
CA VAL A 264 25.04 25.40 0.64
C VAL A 264 24.33 26.69 1.01
N ILE A 265 23.33 27.05 0.21
CA ILE A 265 22.37 28.13 0.48
C ILE A 265 20.94 27.59 0.54
N VAL A 266 20.05 28.36 1.18
CA VAL A 266 18.60 28.14 1.10
C VAL A 266 17.98 29.16 0.14
N ALA A 267 17.41 28.66 -0.95
CA ALA A 267 16.58 29.45 -1.85
C ALA A 267 15.11 29.36 -1.43
N TRP A 268 14.42 30.51 -1.41
CA TRP A 268 13.00 30.58 -1.09
C TRP A 268 12.19 30.92 -2.34
N ASN A 269 11.11 30.19 -2.57
CA ASN A 269 10.16 30.49 -3.64
C ASN A 269 8.73 30.16 -3.18
N ASN A 270 7.82 31.13 -3.27
CA ASN A 270 6.41 30.99 -2.87
C ASN A 270 6.23 30.35 -1.48
N GLY A 271 7.03 30.78 -0.51
CA GLY A 271 7.01 30.27 0.86
C GLY A 271 7.67 28.91 1.08
N LYS A 272 8.01 28.17 0.00
CA LYS A 272 8.76 26.91 0.08
C LYS A 272 10.26 27.18 0.05
N SER A 273 11.01 26.43 0.84
CA SER A 273 12.48 26.48 0.86
C SER A 273 13.08 25.33 0.07
N ARG A 274 14.23 25.57 -0.57
CA ARG A 274 15.03 24.56 -1.25
C ARG A 274 16.49 24.72 -0.88
N MET A 275 17.13 23.60 -0.56
CA MET A 275 18.56 23.52 -0.33
C MET A 275 19.29 23.47 -1.68
N ALA A 276 20.31 24.31 -1.87
CA ALA A 276 21.11 24.35 -3.09
C ALA A 276 22.61 24.47 -2.79
N GLY A 277 23.42 23.54 -3.29
CA GLY A 277 24.88 23.59 -3.19
C GLY A 277 25.50 24.44 -4.30
N ASP A 278 26.39 25.36 -3.96
CA ASP A 278 27.13 26.17 -4.93
C ASP A 278 28.27 25.37 -5.56
N SER A 279 27.91 24.53 -6.53
CA SER A 279 28.83 23.62 -7.23
C SER A 279 29.66 24.31 -8.31
N THR A 280 29.64 25.65 -8.40
CA THR A 280 30.32 26.41 -9.47
C THR A 280 31.82 26.13 -9.49
N ALA A 281 32.46 26.13 -8.31
CA ALA A 281 33.87 25.81 -8.19
C ALA A 281 34.14 24.37 -8.61
N MET A 282 33.34 23.43 -8.12
CA MET A 282 33.43 22.02 -8.44
C MET A 282 33.36 21.78 -9.96
N ASN A 283 32.34 22.33 -10.61
CA ASN A 283 32.11 22.22 -12.05
C ASN A 283 33.22 22.83 -12.93
N THR A 284 34.00 23.76 -12.39
CA THR A 284 35.17 24.33 -13.09
C THR A 284 36.29 23.30 -13.20
N TYR A 285 36.44 22.44 -12.19
CA TYR A 285 37.49 21.44 -12.11
C TYR A 285 37.05 20.02 -12.51
N THR A 286 35.76 19.81 -12.78
CA THR A 286 35.26 18.55 -13.34
C THR A 286 35.54 18.47 -14.85
N VAL A 287 36.11 17.35 -15.29
CA VAL A 287 36.28 17.05 -16.73
C VAL A 287 34.90 17.00 -17.38
N PRO A 288 34.61 17.82 -18.41
CA PRO A 288 33.28 17.89 -18.99
C PRO A 288 32.92 16.61 -19.75
N ASP A 289 31.77 16.03 -19.42
CA ASP A 289 31.14 14.97 -20.22
C ASP A 289 30.28 15.60 -21.31
N ARG A 290 30.61 15.31 -22.58
CA ARG A 290 29.95 15.86 -23.77
C ARG A 290 28.99 14.88 -24.43
N TYR A 291 28.45 13.92 -23.67
CA TYR A 291 27.38 13.06 -24.16
C TYR A 291 26.21 13.91 -24.72
N PRO A 292 25.68 13.60 -25.92
CA PRO A 292 24.66 14.42 -26.54
C PRO A 292 23.35 14.34 -25.78
N ILE A 293 22.78 15.51 -25.47
CA ILE A 293 21.42 15.64 -24.94
C ILE A 293 20.50 15.96 -26.13
N PRO A 294 19.39 15.23 -26.32
CA PRO A 294 18.48 15.45 -27.43
C PRO A 294 17.90 16.87 -27.38
N LYS A 295 17.80 17.51 -28.54
CA LYS A 295 17.15 18.81 -28.65
C LYS A 295 15.65 18.62 -28.51
N ILE A 296 15.00 19.48 -27.73
CA ILE A 296 13.55 19.41 -27.48
C ILE A 296 12.67 19.37 -28.75
N GLN A 297 13.13 19.92 -29.89
CA GLN A 297 12.37 19.85 -31.14
C GLN A 297 12.15 18.42 -31.65
N ILE A 298 13.09 17.51 -31.38
CA ILE A 298 13.02 16.11 -31.84
C ILE A 298 11.81 15.40 -31.19
N PRO A 299 11.73 15.27 -29.85
CA PRO A 299 10.59 14.61 -29.20
C PRO A 299 9.27 15.35 -29.46
N LEU A 300 9.27 16.69 -29.58
CA LEU A 300 8.04 17.43 -29.93
C LEU A 300 7.50 17.05 -31.31
N THR A 301 8.38 16.80 -32.28
CA THR A 301 7.96 16.38 -33.63
C THR A 301 7.39 14.96 -33.60
N GLN A 302 7.99 14.06 -32.82
CA GLN A 302 7.50 12.69 -32.64
C GLN A 302 6.12 12.68 -31.94
N ILE A 303 5.97 13.48 -30.89
CA ILE A 303 4.70 13.63 -30.15
C ILE A 303 3.61 14.24 -31.04
N SER A 304 3.95 15.11 -32.01
CA SER A 304 2.95 15.74 -32.90
C SER A 304 2.13 14.75 -33.73
N GLN A 305 2.66 13.53 -33.95
CA GLN A 305 2.00 12.47 -34.71
C GLN A 305 1.30 11.44 -33.81
N ALA A 306 1.46 11.56 -32.49
CA ALA A 306 0.92 10.59 -31.54
C ALA A 306 -0.59 10.78 -31.36
N VAL A 307 -1.33 9.67 -31.45
CA VAL A 307 -2.78 9.63 -31.13
C VAL A 307 -3.00 9.58 -29.61
N TYR A 308 -2.08 8.96 -28.89
CA TYR A 308 -2.08 8.85 -27.44
C TYR A 308 -0.72 9.27 -26.90
N ILE A 309 -0.72 10.14 -25.89
CA ILE A 309 0.50 10.63 -25.25
C ILE A 309 0.50 10.12 -23.81
N ARG A 310 1.63 9.55 -23.38
CA ARG A 310 1.89 9.18 -21.99
C ARG A 310 3.07 9.99 -21.48
N THR A 311 2.94 10.52 -20.28
CA THR A 311 3.99 11.27 -19.61
C THR A 311 4.31 10.61 -18.29
N MET A 312 5.57 10.26 -18.08
CA MET A 312 6.07 9.71 -16.83
C MET A 312 7.21 10.62 -16.35
N ASP A 313 7.21 10.94 -15.05
CA ASP A 313 8.28 11.71 -14.43
C ASP A 313 8.96 10.89 -13.33
N SER A 314 10.29 10.92 -13.29
CA SER A 314 11.06 10.18 -12.32
C SER A 314 11.14 10.95 -11.00
N ARG A 315 10.50 10.40 -9.95
CA ARG A 315 10.51 11.02 -8.62
C ARG A 315 11.94 11.12 -8.10
N LYS A 316 12.42 12.35 -7.90
CA LYS A 316 13.80 12.65 -7.45
C LYS A 316 14.85 11.96 -8.33
N GLY A 317 14.66 11.94 -9.65
CA GLY A 317 15.47 11.16 -10.61
C GLY A 317 16.99 11.22 -10.40
N PHE A 318 17.55 12.40 -10.10
CA PHE A 318 19.00 12.54 -9.84
C PHE A 318 19.47 11.74 -8.62
N HIS A 319 18.68 11.69 -7.55
CA HIS A 319 19.02 10.92 -6.37
C HIS A 319 18.90 9.41 -6.58
N GLN A 320 18.38 8.93 -7.72
CA GLN A 320 18.41 7.51 -8.08
C GLN A 320 19.78 7.09 -8.60
N ASN A 321 20.59 8.03 -9.09
CA ASN A 321 21.96 7.78 -9.53
C ASN A 321 22.91 7.68 -8.34
N VAL A 322 23.49 6.51 -8.12
CA VAL A 322 24.43 6.25 -7.03
C VAL A 322 25.83 6.74 -7.43
N VAL A 323 26.53 7.37 -6.48
CA VAL A 323 27.91 7.84 -6.70
C VAL A 323 28.88 6.78 -6.18
N THR A 324 29.87 6.45 -7.00
CA THR A 324 30.92 5.50 -6.65
C THR A 324 31.63 5.95 -5.37
N GLN A 325 31.89 5.01 -4.45
CA GLN A 325 32.40 5.31 -3.11
C GLN A 325 33.66 6.19 -3.09
N ARG A 326 34.57 5.99 -4.05
CA ARG A 326 35.83 6.73 -4.16
C ARG A 326 35.65 8.22 -4.50
N GLU A 327 34.55 8.57 -5.17
CA GLU A 327 34.26 9.91 -5.68
C GLU A 327 33.31 10.71 -4.79
N ARG A 328 32.62 10.07 -3.84
CA ARG A 328 31.70 10.75 -2.90
C ARG A 328 32.36 11.93 -2.18
N LYS A 329 33.66 11.83 -1.88
CA LYS A 329 34.46 12.90 -1.25
C LYS A 329 34.44 14.22 -2.02
N TYR A 330 34.19 14.19 -3.32
CA TYR A 330 34.10 15.35 -4.20
C TYR A 330 32.75 16.07 -4.11
N LEU A 331 31.72 15.38 -3.64
CA LEU A 331 30.37 15.90 -3.45
C LEU A 331 30.10 16.22 -1.97
N ARG A 332 31.12 16.54 -1.20
CA ARG A 332 30.91 16.95 0.19
C ARG A 332 30.34 18.36 0.24
N ILE A 333 29.36 18.55 1.09
CA ILE A 333 28.75 19.85 1.36
C ILE A 333 29.07 20.31 2.77
N ILE A 334 29.15 21.62 2.94
CA ILE A 334 29.35 22.26 4.24
C ILE A 334 28.19 23.20 4.55
N VAL A 335 27.61 23.02 5.73
CA VAL A 335 26.54 23.84 6.30
C VAL A 335 26.93 24.24 7.72
N TYR A 336 26.18 25.16 8.32
CA TYR A 336 26.46 25.65 9.67
C TYR A 336 26.48 24.55 10.76
N CYS A 337 25.80 23.43 10.52
CA CYS A 337 25.69 22.32 11.47
C CYS A 337 26.63 21.14 11.18
N GLY A 338 27.49 21.22 10.16
CA GLY A 338 28.46 20.16 9.87
C GLY A 338 28.81 20.00 8.39
N VAL A 339 29.59 18.95 8.12
CA VAL A 339 29.96 18.51 6.77
C VAL A 339 29.29 17.18 6.48
N TYR A 340 28.64 17.10 5.33
CA TYR A 340 27.92 15.92 4.87
C TYR A 340 28.44 15.49 3.51
N GLU A 341 28.32 14.21 3.20
CA GLU A 341 28.76 13.60 1.95
C GLU A 341 27.57 13.01 1.21
N TYR A 342 27.41 13.37 -0.06
CA TYR A 342 26.38 12.77 -0.92
C TYR A 342 26.78 11.35 -1.33
N LEU A 343 25.84 10.42 -1.14
CA LEU A 343 25.94 9.02 -1.59
C LEU A 343 25.35 8.84 -3.00
N ARG A 344 24.44 9.74 -3.37
CA ARG A 344 23.69 9.78 -4.62
C ARG A 344 23.88 11.16 -5.26
N MET A 345 23.71 11.26 -6.58
CA MET A 345 23.92 12.53 -7.29
C MET A 345 22.97 13.61 -6.79
N HIS A 346 23.47 14.85 -6.76
CA HIS A 346 22.68 16.01 -6.37
C HIS A 346 22.63 17.06 -7.49
N PHE A 347 21.66 17.96 -7.38
CA PHE A 347 21.47 19.04 -8.33
C PHE A 347 22.70 19.95 -8.43
N GLY A 348 23.00 20.40 -9.65
CA GLY A 348 24.04 21.40 -9.92
C GLY A 348 25.39 20.84 -10.34
N ILE A 349 25.58 19.52 -10.40
CA ILE A 349 26.80 18.91 -10.96
C ILE A 349 26.71 18.87 -12.49
N LYS A 350 27.76 19.38 -13.15
CA LYS A 350 27.79 19.64 -14.59
C LYS A 350 27.53 18.43 -15.49
N ASN A 351 28.03 17.26 -15.12
CA ASN A 351 27.98 16.06 -15.97
C ASN A 351 26.74 15.20 -15.73
N GLU A 352 25.94 15.52 -14.71
CA GLU A 352 24.79 14.70 -14.32
C GLU A 352 23.79 14.51 -15.48
N PRO A 353 23.39 15.56 -16.24
CA PRO A 353 22.45 15.39 -17.35
C PRO A 353 22.99 14.49 -18.48
N SER A 354 24.29 14.60 -18.77
CA SER A 354 24.98 13.77 -19.76
C SER A 354 24.98 12.30 -19.35
N HIS A 355 25.24 12.02 -18.08
CA HIS A 355 25.20 10.66 -17.52
C HIS A 355 23.79 10.09 -17.54
N PHE A 356 22.80 10.87 -17.09
CA PHE A 356 21.40 10.46 -17.10
C PHE A 356 20.91 10.14 -18.50
N GLN A 357 21.25 10.96 -19.51
CA GLN A 357 20.87 10.70 -20.90
C GLN A 357 21.53 9.43 -21.45
N ARG A 358 22.80 9.16 -21.11
CA ARG A 358 23.47 7.93 -21.51
C ARG A 358 22.78 6.71 -20.92
N MET A 359 22.50 6.74 -19.63
CA MET A 359 21.75 5.69 -18.95
C MET A 359 20.40 5.45 -19.63
N MET A 360 19.63 6.51 -19.93
CA MET A 360 18.35 6.38 -20.63
C MET A 360 18.51 5.72 -22.00
N ASN A 361 19.53 6.10 -22.78
CA ASN A 361 19.79 5.50 -24.11
C ASN A 361 20.23 4.03 -24.03
N GLU A 362 20.86 3.61 -22.93
CA GLU A 362 21.27 2.22 -22.69
C GLU A 362 20.11 1.34 -22.21
N ILE A 363 19.22 1.87 -21.36
CA ILE A 363 18.08 1.15 -20.81
C ILE A 363 16.90 1.09 -21.78
N PHE A 364 16.66 2.16 -22.53
CA PHE A 364 15.54 2.31 -23.46
C PHE A 364 16.00 2.54 -24.91
N PRO A 365 16.85 1.64 -25.47
CA PRO A 365 17.40 1.86 -26.80
C PRO A 365 16.32 1.82 -27.88
N GLU A 366 15.31 0.96 -27.75
CA GLU A 366 14.25 0.82 -28.75
C GLU A 366 13.31 2.04 -28.71
N GLU A 367 12.87 2.43 -27.52
CA GLU A 367 11.93 3.53 -27.32
C GLU A 367 12.51 4.92 -27.63
N LEU A 368 13.84 5.05 -27.63
CA LEU A 368 14.55 6.30 -27.91
C LEU A 368 15.26 6.31 -29.28
N SER A 369 15.24 5.21 -30.03
CA SER A 369 15.89 5.11 -31.35
C SER A 369 14.99 5.40 -32.56
N GLU A 370 13.67 5.48 -32.34
CA GLU A 370 12.68 6.05 -33.27
C GLU A 370 12.56 7.57 -33.10
#